data_AF-A0A967WC15-F1
#
_entry.id   AF-A0A967WC15-F1
#
_cell.length_a   1.000
_cell.length_b   1.000
_cell.length_c   1.000
_cell.angle_alpha   90.00
_cell.angle_beta   90.00
_cell.angle_gamma   90.00
#
_symmetry.space_group_name_H-M   'P 1'
#
loop_
_entity.id
_entity.type
_entity.pdbx_description
1 polymer ?
#
loop_
_entity_poly.entity_id
_entity_poly.type
_entity_poly.pdbx_seq_one_letter_code
_entity_poly.pdbx_strand_id
1 'polypeptide(L)' 'MKVQTFEDLINWTSALHQQLSECLSHCADENQQAMANWLMSYLADHETRLQKTVEGFRQKADPKALHTMVYDFL' A
#
# COMPACT_ATOMS: atom_id res chain seq x y z
N MET A 1 -0.17 4.64 -14.79
CA MET A 1 -0.44 5.45 -13.60
C MET A 1 -0.97 6.81 -14.05
N LYS A 2 -2.24 7.13 -13.77
CA LYS A 2 -2.84 8.47 -13.93
C LYS A 2 -3.40 8.85 -12.57
N VAL A 3 -2.63 9.57 -11.77
CA VAL A 3 -3.07 10.07 -10.46
C VAL A 3 -3.48 11.51 -10.67
N GLN A 4 -4.77 11.81 -10.48
CA GLN A 4 -5.30 13.16 -10.67
C GLN A 4 -5.72 13.76 -9.34
N THR A 5 -6.30 12.96 -8.45
CA THR A 5 -6.82 13.37 -7.15
C THR A 5 -6.11 12.70 -5.97
N PHE A 6 -6.27 13.24 -4.76
CA PHE A 6 -5.79 12.57 -3.55
C PHE A 6 -6.41 11.19 -3.36
N GLU A 7 -7.67 11.02 -3.77
CA GLU A 7 -8.32 9.71 -3.81
C GLU A 7 -7.58 8.72 -4.73
N ASP A 8 -7.22 9.15 -5.95
CA ASP A 8 -6.45 8.31 -6.87
C ASP A 8 -5.08 7.94 -6.28
N LEU A 9 -4.43 8.89 -5.61
CA LEU A 9 -3.14 8.67 -4.96
C LEU A 9 -3.26 7.64 -3.82
N ILE A 10 -4.27 7.79 -2.95
CA ILE A 10 -4.53 6.87 -1.85
C ILE A 10 -4.88 5.47 -2.39
N ASN A 11 -5.74 5.38 -3.40
CA ASN A 11 -6.09 4.11 -4.02
C ASN A 11 -4.88 3.43 -4.66
N TRP A 12 -4.05 4.19 -5.39
CA TRP A 12 -2.86 3.66 -6.03
C TRP A 12 -1.80 3.20 -5.02
N THR A 13 -1.55 3.99 -3.98
CA THR A 13 -0.60 3.64 -2.92
C THR A 13 -1.08 2.44 -2.08
N SER A 14 -2.39 2.36 -1.79
CA SER A 14 -3.00 1.19 -1.14
C SER A 14 -2.79 -0.08 -1.98
N ALA A 15 -3.07 -0.02 -3.28
CA ALA A 15 -2.86 -1.13 -4.21
C ALA A 15 -1.37 -1.53 -4.30
N LEU A 16 -0.45 -0.57 -4.31
CA LEU A 16 0.98 -0.84 -4.30
C LEU A 16 1.41 -1.64 -3.07
N HIS A 17 1.01 -1.21 -1.87
CA HIS A 17 1.32 -1.93 -0.62
C HIS A 17 0.73 -3.34 -0.61
N GLN A 18 -0.49 -3.51 -1.14
CA GLN A 18 -1.08 -4.83 -1.30
C GLN A 18 -0.23 -5.73 -2.22
N GLN A 19 0.17 -5.24 -3.40
CA GLN A 19 0.98 -6.01 -4.34
C GLN A 19 2.35 -6.39 -3.75
N LEU A 20 2.97 -5.49 -2.97
CA LEU A 20 4.23 -5.78 -2.28
C LEU A 20 4.04 -6.86 -1.22
N SER A 21 2.97 -6.79 -0.43
CA SER A 21 2.64 -7.83 0.56
C SER A 21 2.46 -9.20 -0.08
N GLU A 22 1.72 -9.26 -1.20
CA GLU A 22 1.47 -10.51 -1.92
C GLU A 22 2.77 -11.08 -2.50
N CYS A 23 3.61 -10.24 -3.12
CA CYS A 23 4.89 -10.64 -3.67
C CYS A 23 5.84 -11.17 -2.59
N LEU A 24 5.95 -10.47 -1.46
CA LEU A 24 6.82 -10.87 -0.35
C LEU A 24 6.34 -12.17 0.30
N SER A 25 5.02 -12.35 0.46
CA SER A 25 4.47 -13.60 0.99
C SER A 25 4.76 -14.77 0.06
N HIS A 26 4.55 -14.58 -1.25
CA HIS A 26 4.84 -15.59 -2.25
C HIS A 26 6.34 -15.98 -2.27
N CYS A 27 7.24 -14.99 -2.22
CA CYS A 27 8.68 -15.24 -2.15
C CYS A 27 9.11 -15.93 -0.84
N ALA A 28 8.41 -15.67 0.27
CA ALA A 28 8.69 -16.35 1.55
C ALA A 28 8.36 -17.84 1.48
N ASP A 29 7.29 -18.22 0.76
CA ASP A 29 6.86 -19.62 0.61
C ASP A 29 7.79 -20.44 -0.28
N GLU A 30 8.43 -19.81 -1.29
CA GLU A 30 9.32 -20.49 -2.24
C GLU A 30 10.78 -20.61 -1.76
N ASN A 31 11.14 -19.90 -0.68
CA ASN A 31 12.53 -19.77 -0.26
C ASN A 31 12.93 -20.88 0.73
N GLN A 32 14.11 -21.46 0.52
CA GLN A 32 14.66 -22.57 1.33
C GLN A 32 15.41 -22.07 2.58
N GLN A 33 15.74 -20.78 2.64
CA GLN A 33 16.48 -20.19 3.75
C GLN A 33 15.52 -19.63 4.80
N ALA A 34 15.42 -20.32 5.94
CA ALA A 34 14.51 -19.94 7.03
C ALA A 34 14.59 -18.45 7.43
N MET A 35 15.79 -17.87 7.53
CA MET A 35 15.96 -16.46 7.89
C MET A 35 15.35 -15.50 6.85
N ALA A 36 15.47 -15.82 5.56
CA ALA A 36 14.90 -15.01 4.50
C ALA A 36 13.37 -15.12 4.51
N ASN A 37 12.81 -16.30 4.77
CA ASN A 37 11.36 -16.49 4.88
C ASN A 37 10.80 -15.64 6.02
N TRP A 38 11.40 -15.71 7.21
CA TRP A 38 10.99 -14.91 8.37
C TRP A 38 11.01 -13.41 8.08
N LEU A 39 12.07 -12.91 7.43
CA LEU A 39 12.16 -11.50 7.06
C LEU A 39 11.09 -11.12 6.04
N MET A 40 10.88 -11.93 5.01
CA MET A 40 9.89 -11.67 3.95
C MET A 40 8.46 -11.71 4.50
N SER A 41 8.11 -12.67 5.37
CA SER A 41 6.81 -12.70 6.05
C SER A 41 6.61 -11.48 6.95
N TYR A 42 7.64 -11.07 7.69
CA TYR A 42 7.57 -9.84 8.49
C TYR A 42 7.33 -8.61 7.63
N LEU A 43 8.03 -8.48 6.51
CA LEU A 43 7.83 -7.36 5.58
C LEU A 43 6.42 -7.39 4.96
N ALA A 44 5.92 -8.56 4.56
CA ALA A 44 4.57 -8.69 4.03
C ALA A 44 3.50 -8.24 5.03
N ASP A 45 3.63 -8.63 6.30
CA ASP A 45 2.74 -8.18 7.37
C ASP A 45 2.78 -6.66 7.55
N HIS A 46 3.96 -6.05 7.42
CA HIS A 46 4.13 -4.60 7.48
C HIS A 46 3.50 -3.88 6.28
N GLU A 47 3.66 -4.42 5.07
CA GLU A 47 3.01 -3.89 3.86
C GLU A 47 1.47 -3.95 3.98
N THR A 48 0.92 -5.03 4.52
CA THR A 48 -0.52 -5.12 4.83
C THR A 48 -0.97 -4.06 5.85
N ARG A 49 -0.14 -3.73 6.85
CA ARG A 49 -0.45 -2.66 7.82
C ARG A 49 -0.42 -1.28 7.17
N LEU A 50 0.53 -1.03 6.27
CA LEU A 50 0.62 0.22 5.52
C LEU A 50 -0.58 0.38 4.59
N GLN A 51 -0.96 -0.66 3.85
CA GLN A 51 -2.16 -0.70 3.03
C GLN A 51 -3.41 -0.29 3.84
N LYS A 52 -3.63 -0.91 5.01
CA LYS A 52 -4.75 -0.56 5.91
C LYS A 52 -4.69 0.87 6.44
N THR A 53 -3.49 1.36 6.73
CA THR A 53 -3.29 2.73 7.21
C THR A 53 -3.66 3.74 6.13
N VAL A 54 -3.18 3.51 4.91
CA VAL A 54 -3.46 4.34 3.73
C VAL A 54 -4.96 4.32 3.41
N GLU A 55 -5.58 3.16 3.40
CA GLU A 55 -7.03 3.01 3.22
C GLU A 55 -7.84 3.73 4.32
N GLY A 56 -7.30 3.74 5.54
CA GLY A 56 -7.88 4.47 6.67
C GLY A 56 -7.92 5.99 6.46
N PHE A 57 -7.00 6.57 5.68
CA PHE A 57 -7.07 7.98 5.32
C PHE A 57 -8.26 8.26 4.40
N ARG A 58 -8.58 7.35 3.47
CA ARG A 58 -9.77 7.49 2.61
C ARG A 58 -11.06 7.55 3.43
N GLN A 59 -11.18 6.70 4.44
CA GLN A 59 -12.38 6.61 5.28
C GLN A 59 -12.57 7.83 6.19
N LYS A 60 -11.49 8.53 6.55
CA LYS A 60 -11.49 9.66 7.50
C LYS A 60 -11.40 11.03 6.84
N ALA A 61 -11.01 11.09 5.57
CA ALA A 61 -10.84 12.33 4.85
C ALA A 61 -12.20 12.97 4.50
N ASP A 62 -12.23 14.30 4.49
CA ASP A 62 -13.35 15.05 3.94
C ASP A 62 -13.48 14.71 2.43
N PRO A 63 -14.68 14.34 1.93
CA PRO A 63 -14.89 14.06 0.51
C PRO A 63 -14.40 15.18 -0.42
N LYS A 64 -14.45 16.45 0.00
CA LYS A 64 -13.91 17.56 -0.78
C LYS A 64 -12.38 17.50 -0.90
N ALA A 65 -11.70 17.12 0.18
CA ALA A 65 -10.25 16.96 0.16
C ALA A 65 -9.84 15.78 -0.74
N LEU A 66 -10.59 14.68 -0.73
CA LEU A 66 -10.32 13.51 -1.57
C LEU A 66 -10.36 13.81 -3.07
N HIS A 67 -11.32 14.62 -3.52
CA HIS A 67 -11.45 15.02 -4.92
C HIS A 67 -10.55 16.18 -5.35
N THR A 68 -9.73 16.72 -4.43
CA THR A 68 -8.80 17.80 -4.77
C THR A 68 -7.67 17.27 -5.66
N MET A 69 -7.28 18.04 -6.67
CA MET A 69 -6.24 17.62 -7.60
C MET A 69 -4.86 17.67 -6.94
N VAL A 70 -4.06 16.62 -7.12
CA VAL A 70 -2.73 16.52 -6.50
C VAL A 70 -1.78 17.58 -7.06
N TYR A 71 -1.95 17.95 -8.32
CA TYR A 71 -1.16 18.99 -8.99
C TYR A 71 -1.34 20.39 -8.41
N ASP A 72 -2.41 20.65 -7.65
CA ASP A 72 -2.59 21.93 -6.97
C ASP A 72 -1.64 22.11 -5.78
N PHE A 73 -0.92 21.04 -5.39
CA PHE A 73 -0.03 20.99 -4.22
C PHE A 73 1.40 20.52 -4.53
N LEU A 74 1.75 20.33 -5.81
CA LEU A 74 3.10 19.98 -6.29
C LEU A 74 3.78 21.19 -6.95
#